data_AF-A0A9P7DVG6-F1
#
_entry.id   AF-A0A9P7DVG6-F1
#
_cell.length_a   1.000
_cell.length_b   1.000
_cell.length_c   1.000
_cell.angle_alpha   90.00
_cell.angle_beta   90.00
_cell.angle_gamma   90.00
#
_symmetry.space_group_name_H-M   'P 1'
#
loop_
_entity.id
_entity.type
_entity.pdbx_description
1 polymer ?
#
loop_
_entity_poly.entity_id
_entity_poly.type
_entity_poly.pdbx_seq_one_letter_code
_entity_poly.pdbx_strand_id
1 'polypeptide(L)'
;AAESGIIAWDCKDSEEVMLIPYGLFVAGDNPMQAEECSHAGLNCNYYCRMCDVGSTKEYKESEAGYSSIFNSGNIRMPEGTANTVQQQFETTMLSGASEKVKNSMSSTGIRDTASASILNTLLELGKKLRKHTVGSPAIPENEVSITLKKEFEQLLQGGKLNDAINPLLGMHAFNVHMDTPTKILHTILLGVVKYFWGQTVFLLEKSKLLHLFQTRLETINKDGLNAPCLNTNYICHYKGSLIGKHFKSLAQVMPFLIYDLVPPTVLNGWTVMGELVVLVWHTKIANTEVYLVSSYITYI
;
A
#
# COMPACT_ATOMS: atom_id res chain seq x y z
N ALA A 1 -11.70 20.47 -18.05
CA ALA A 1 -11.80 19.17 -18.75
C ALA A 1 -12.77 18.21 -18.05
N ALA A 2 -12.51 17.80 -16.80
CA ALA A 2 -13.44 16.89 -16.09
C ALA A 2 -14.83 17.50 -15.82
N GLU A 3 -14.92 18.81 -15.56
CA GLU A 3 -16.22 19.49 -15.33
C GLU A 3 -16.84 20.07 -16.60
N SER A 4 -16.01 20.55 -17.54
CA SER A 4 -16.43 21.32 -18.71
C SER A 4 -16.45 20.52 -20.02
N GLY A 5 -15.95 19.28 -19.99
CA GLY A 5 -15.61 18.51 -21.19
C GLY A 5 -14.50 19.16 -22.03
N ILE A 6 -14.18 18.49 -23.13
CA ILE A 6 -13.38 18.98 -24.25
C ILE A 6 -14.20 18.71 -25.51
N ILE A 7 -14.55 19.76 -26.24
CA ILE A 7 -15.22 19.62 -27.53
C ILE A 7 -14.21 19.13 -28.56
N ALA A 8 -14.54 18.05 -29.26
CA ALA A 8 -13.72 17.44 -30.30
C ALA A 8 -14.60 17.03 -31.48
N TRP A 9 -13.99 16.81 -32.65
CA TRP A 9 -14.68 16.33 -33.84
C TRP A 9 -14.42 14.82 -34.01
N ASP A 10 -15.48 14.02 -34.09
CA ASP A 10 -15.38 12.60 -34.44
C ASP A 10 -15.37 12.44 -35.96
N CYS A 11 -14.22 12.05 -36.52
CA CYS A 11 -14.07 11.87 -37.97
C CYS A 11 -14.79 10.63 -38.52
N LYS A 12 -15.15 9.67 -37.67
CA LYS A 12 -15.85 8.46 -38.08
C LYS A 12 -17.34 8.74 -38.31
N ASP A 13 -17.96 9.42 -37.35
CA ASP A 13 -19.39 9.69 -37.36
C ASP A 13 -19.72 11.11 -37.86
N SER A 14 -18.69 11.93 -38.14
CA SER A 14 -18.79 13.29 -38.71
C SER A 14 -19.66 14.22 -37.87
N GLU A 15 -19.46 14.20 -36.55
CA GLU A 15 -20.19 15.02 -35.60
C GLU A 15 -19.29 15.58 -34.49
N GLU A 16 -19.80 16.61 -33.80
CA GLU A 16 -19.17 17.17 -32.62
C GLU A 16 -19.44 16.27 -31.41
N VAL A 17 -18.37 15.87 -30.72
CA VAL A 17 -18.44 15.05 -29.51
C VAL A 17 -17.80 15.76 -28.32
N MET A 18 -18.32 15.49 -27.13
CA MET A 18 -17.77 15.99 -25.88
C MET A 18 -16.99 14.89 -25.16
N LEU A 19 -15.68 15.08 -25.04
CA LEU A 19 -14.80 14.18 -24.29
C LEU A 19 -14.74 14.61 -22.83
N ILE A 20 -15.06 13.71 -21.91
CA ILE A 20 -14.89 13.93 -20.47
C ILE A 20 -13.91 12.90 -19.92
N PRO A 21 -12.61 13.24 -19.80
CA PRO A 21 -11.63 12.31 -19.27
C PRO A 21 -11.79 12.18 -17.75
N TYR A 22 -11.77 10.94 -17.27
CA TYR A 22 -11.73 10.61 -15.85
C TYR A 22 -10.53 9.71 -15.57
N GLY A 23 -9.87 9.91 -14.42
CA GLY A 23 -8.84 8.98 -13.95
C GLY A 23 -9.51 7.69 -13.49
N LEU A 24 -9.23 6.58 -14.17
CA LEU A 24 -9.82 5.28 -13.81
C LEU A 24 -9.08 4.61 -12.66
N PHE A 25 -7.75 4.56 -12.74
CA PHE A 25 -6.87 4.07 -11.68
C PHE A 25 -5.47 4.62 -11.92
N VAL A 26 -4.63 4.63 -10.88
CA VAL A 26 -3.20 4.91 -11.05
C VAL A 26 -2.42 3.61 -10.96
N ALA A 27 -1.67 3.32 -12.04
CA ALA A 27 -0.84 2.14 -12.14
C ALA A 27 0.50 2.39 -11.44
N GLY A 28 0.82 1.56 -10.46
CA GLY A 28 2.09 1.64 -9.75
C GLY A 28 2.40 0.33 -9.06
N ASP A 29 3.64 0.17 -8.60
CA ASP A 29 3.92 -0.84 -7.59
C ASP A 29 3.55 -0.34 -6.19
N ASN A 30 3.64 -1.21 -5.17
CA ASN A 30 3.17 -0.85 -3.83
C ASN A 30 3.87 0.39 -3.24
N PRO A 31 5.20 0.60 -3.41
CA PRO A 31 5.86 1.84 -3.03
C PRO A 31 5.32 3.09 -3.74
N MET A 32 5.19 3.05 -5.07
CA MET A 32 4.66 4.18 -5.84
C MET A 32 3.22 4.51 -5.43
N GLN A 33 2.38 3.49 -5.25
CA GLN A 33 1.00 3.67 -4.80
C GLN A 33 0.91 4.20 -3.37
N ALA A 34 1.87 3.86 -2.50
CA ALA A 34 1.92 4.45 -1.16
C ALA A 34 2.22 5.96 -1.25
N GLU A 35 3.14 6.37 -2.13
CA GLU A 35 3.42 7.78 -2.38
C GLU A 35 2.22 8.51 -2.98
N GLU A 36 1.53 7.90 -3.95
CA GLU A 36 0.29 8.42 -4.54
C GLU A 36 -0.82 8.62 -3.50
N CYS A 37 -0.87 7.80 -2.44
CA CYS A 37 -1.84 7.95 -1.34
C CYS A 37 -1.38 8.93 -0.24
N SER A 38 -0.25 9.62 -0.40
CA SER A 38 0.40 10.40 0.68
C SER A 38 0.63 9.56 1.96
N HIS A 39 1.03 8.29 1.78
CA HIS A 39 1.28 7.34 2.87
C HIS A 39 2.75 7.34 3.31
N ALA A 40 2.99 7.30 4.62
CA ALA A 40 4.31 7.44 5.23
C ALA A 40 5.16 6.15 5.22
N GLY A 41 4.64 5.05 4.64
CA GLY A 41 5.33 3.77 4.53
C GLY A 41 5.11 2.84 5.73
N LEU A 42 5.79 1.69 5.74
CA LEU A 42 5.45 0.58 6.64
C LEU A 42 5.90 0.75 8.10
N ASN A 43 6.76 1.73 8.38
CA ASN A 43 7.32 1.95 9.72
C ASN A 43 6.42 2.80 10.63
N CYS A 44 5.33 3.35 10.12
CA CYS A 44 4.37 4.08 10.93
C CYS A 44 3.43 3.13 11.69
N ASN A 45 2.64 3.70 12.62
CA ASN A 45 1.66 2.94 13.39
C ASN A 45 0.59 2.33 12.48
N TYR A 46 0.12 3.11 11.49
CA TYR A 46 -0.92 2.75 10.52
C TYR A 46 -0.35 2.58 9.11
N TYR A 47 0.10 1.37 8.84
CA TYR A 47 0.98 1.02 7.72
C TYR A 47 0.23 0.62 6.43
N CYS A 48 -1.10 0.62 6.44
CA CYS A 48 -1.89 0.40 5.23
C CYS A 48 -2.30 1.73 4.61
N ARG A 49 -2.14 1.82 3.29
CA ARG A 49 -2.58 3.00 2.54
C ARG A 49 -4.07 3.01 2.23
N MET A 50 -4.76 1.87 2.33
CA MET A 50 -6.19 1.75 1.99
C MET A 50 -7.10 1.93 3.21
N CYS A 51 -6.62 1.56 4.40
CA CYS A 51 -7.40 1.58 5.63
C CYS A 51 -6.54 1.91 6.85
N ASP A 52 -7.19 2.06 8.01
CA ASP A 52 -6.55 2.33 9.29
C ASP A 52 -6.16 1.07 10.06
N VAL A 53 -5.78 -0.01 9.35
CA VAL A 53 -5.15 -1.15 10.04
C VAL A 53 -3.79 -0.73 10.57
N GLY A 54 -3.58 -0.97 11.85
CA GLY A 54 -2.41 -0.48 12.56
C GLY A 54 -2.67 -0.24 14.03
N SER A 55 -1.61 0.11 14.73
CA SER A 55 -1.57 0.56 16.13
C SER A 55 -0.11 0.84 16.48
N THR A 56 0.18 1.06 17.76
CA THR A 56 1.57 1.08 18.25
C THR A 56 2.27 -0.25 17.92
N LYS A 57 3.60 -0.21 17.82
CA LYS A 57 4.41 -1.40 17.56
C LYS A 57 4.16 -2.48 18.62
N GLU A 58 4.11 -2.08 19.87
CA GLU A 58 3.90 -2.96 21.03
C GLU A 58 2.55 -3.70 20.93
N TYR A 59 1.49 -3.00 20.53
CA TYR A 59 0.19 -3.64 20.35
C TYR A 59 0.21 -4.62 19.17
N LYS A 60 0.78 -4.24 18.02
CA LYS A 60 0.88 -5.11 16.84
C LYS A 60 1.67 -6.39 17.09
N GLU A 61 2.64 -6.35 17.99
CA GLU A 61 3.44 -7.51 18.42
C GLU A 61 2.74 -8.38 19.48
N SER A 62 1.63 -7.91 20.07
CA SER A 62 0.77 -8.73 20.94
C SER A 62 -0.12 -9.68 20.14
N GLU A 63 -0.60 -10.77 20.76
CA GLU A 63 -1.53 -11.71 20.13
C GLU A 63 -2.82 -11.04 19.66
N ALA A 64 -3.38 -10.14 20.48
CA ALA A 64 -4.60 -9.40 20.16
C ALA A 64 -4.38 -8.46 18.96
N GLY A 65 -3.27 -7.72 18.95
CA GLY A 65 -2.98 -6.80 17.86
C GLY A 65 -2.50 -7.49 16.57
N TYR A 66 -1.85 -8.65 16.67
CA TYR A 66 -1.61 -9.49 15.50
C TYR A 66 -2.92 -10.02 14.92
N SER A 67 -3.83 -10.49 15.77
CA SER A 67 -5.15 -10.96 15.32
C SER A 67 -5.98 -9.84 14.69
N SER A 68 -5.84 -8.60 15.17
CA SER A 68 -6.59 -7.47 14.63
C SER A 68 -6.22 -7.12 13.18
N ILE A 69 -5.01 -7.44 12.72
CA ILE A 69 -4.56 -7.14 11.34
C ILE A 69 -5.33 -7.93 10.27
N PHE A 70 -6.00 -9.02 10.67
CA PHE A 70 -6.81 -9.86 9.77
C PHE A 70 -8.26 -9.38 9.68
N ASN A 71 -8.63 -8.32 10.40
CA ASN A 71 -9.93 -7.68 10.29
C ASN A 71 -9.85 -6.46 9.39
N SER A 72 -10.95 -6.16 8.69
CA SER A 72 -11.04 -4.95 7.88
C SER A 72 -10.94 -3.70 8.76
N GLY A 73 -9.97 -2.86 8.47
CA GLY A 73 -9.86 -1.53 9.07
C GLY A 73 -10.84 -0.52 8.45
N ASN A 74 -10.99 0.64 9.08
CA ASN A 74 -11.75 1.75 8.52
C ASN A 74 -11.07 2.24 7.24
N ILE A 75 -11.83 2.39 6.15
CA ILE A 75 -11.31 2.83 4.85
C ILE A 75 -10.83 4.28 4.98
N ARG A 76 -9.65 4.57 4.44
CA ARG A 76 -9.11 5.93 4.37
C ARG A 76 -9.84 6.71 3.29
N MET A 77 -10.14 7.96 3.60
CA MET A 77 -10.80 8.89 2.69
C MET A 77 -9.81 9.98 2.25
N PRO A 78 -9.78 10.35 0.95
CA PRO A 78 -8.90 11.40 0.45
C PRO A 78 -9.00 12.71 1.26
N GLU A 79 -10.22 13.07 1.67
CA GLU A 79 -10.50 14.26 2.48
C GLU A 79 -9.87 14.16 3.88
N GLY A 80 -9.91 12.97 4.50
CA GLY A 80 -9.28 12.72 5.80
C GLY A 80 -7.76 12.84 5.72
N THR A 81 -7.17 12.34 4.63
CA THR A 81 -5.73 12.48 4.36
C THR A 81 -5.35 13.94 4.12
N ALA A 82 -6.10 14.67 3.28
CA ALA A 82 -5.88 16.09 3.02
C ALA A 82 -5.98 16.94 4.30
N ASN A 83 -7.01 16.70 5.14
CA ASN A 83 -7.17 17.37 6.42
C ASN A 83 -5.98 17.13 7.36
N THR A 84 -5.46 15.89 7.40
CA THR A 84 -4.27 15.57 8.20
C THR A 84 -3.04 16.33 7.69
N VAL A 85 -2.85 16.42 6.38
CA VAL A 85 -1.75 17.21 5.78
C VAL A 85 -1.90 18.69 6.13
N GLN A 86 -3.09 19.26 6.06
CA GLN A 86 -3.35 20.65 6.48
C GLN A 86 -3.00 20.86 7.96
N GLN A 87 -3.39 19.95 8.85
CA GLN A 87 -3.02 20.01 10.27
C GLN A 87 -1.50 19.91 10.50
N GLN A 88 -0.77 19.15 9.68
CA GLN A 88 0.70 19.12 9.74
C GLN A 88 1.30 20.49 9.38
N PHE A 89 0.72 21.21 8.41
CA PHE A 89 1.11 22.60 8.11
C PHE A 89 0.80 23.56 9.25
N GLU A 90 -0.39 23.49 9.84
CA GLU A 90 -0.72 24.30 11.03
C GLU A 90 0.25 24.04 12.19
N THR A 91 0.65 22.78 12.36
CA THR A 91 1.62 22.37 13.40
C THR A 91 2.99 23.02 13.20
N THR A 92 3.38 23.40 11.97
CA THR A 92 4.66 24.10 11.72
C THR A 92 4.75 25.47 12.40
N MET A 93 3.60 26.06 12.73
CA MET A 93 3.53 27.34 13.43
C MET A 93 3.86 27.22 14.92
N LEU A 94 3.89 26.01 15.48
CA LEU A 94 4.06 25.79 16.92
C LEU A 94 5.53 25.58 17.32
N SER A 95 5.84 25.85 18.60
CA SER A 95 7.11 25.42 19.20
C SER A 95 7.24 23.89 19.21
N GLY A 96 8.46 23.39 18.95
CA GLY A 96 8.72 21.95 18.83
C GLY A 96 8.08 21.29 17.60
N ALA A 97 7.69 22.07 16.59
CA ALA A 97 6.96 21.60 15.40
C ALA A 97 7.56 20.35 14.75
N SER A 98 8.88 20.24 14.62
CA SER A 98 9.49 19.11 13.92
C SER A 98 9.22 17.76 14.57
N GLU A 99 9.27 17.70 15.91
CA GLU A 99 8.94 16.47 16.62
C GLU A 99 7.43 16.21 16.58
N LYS A 100 6.61 17.26 16.68
CA LYS A 100 5.14 17.14 16.58
C LYS A 100 4.68 16.62 15.21
N VAL A 101 5.23 17.16 14.13
CA VAL A 101 4.95 16.71 12.76
C VAL A 101 5.45 15.28 12.54
N LYS A 102 6.67 14.96 13.00
CA LYS A 102 7.19 13.59 12.94
C LYS A 102 6.29 12.60 13.70
N ASN A 103 5.83 12.97 14.88
CA ASN A 103 4.89 12.18 15.66
C ASN A 103 3.54 12.02 14.96
N SER A 104 3.01 13.10 14.35
CA SER A 104 1.80 13.03 13.52
C SER A 104 1.97 12.06 12.34
N MET A 105 3.07 12.15 11.58
CA MET A 105 3.35 11.24 10.47
C MET A 105 3.45 9.78 10.94
N SER A 106 4.10 9.54 12.08
CA SER A 106 4.21 8.21 12.68
C SER A 106 2.86 7.67 13.17
N SER A 107 2.06 8.50 13.84
CA SER A 107 0.81 8.10 14.47
C SER A 107 -0.37 8.03 13.50
N THR A 108 -0.32 8.71 12.35
CA THR A 108 -1.40 8.69 11.34
C THR A 108 -1.04 7.87 10.11
N GLY A 109 0.27 7.65 9.88
CA GLY A 109 0.77 7.05 8.65
C GLY A 109 0.65 7.96 7.43
N ILE A 110 0.45 9.27 7.60
CA ILE A 110 0.23 10.23 6.51
C ILE A 110 1.45 11.13 6.36
N ARG A 111 1.98 11.21 5.14
CA ARG A 111 3.06 12.11 4.74
C ARG A 111 2.87 12.50 3.28
N ASP A 112 2.71 13.79 3.03
CA ASP A 112 2.60 14.29 1.67
C ASP A 112 3.97 14.63 1.06
N THR A 113 4.37 13.87 0.04
CA THR A 113 5.65 14.11 -0.65
C THR A 113 5.57 15.34 -1.56
N ALA A 114 4.41 15.62 -2.16
CA ALA A 114 4.20 16.75 -3.06
C ALA A 114 4.48 18.10 -2.36
N SER A 115 3.97 18.27 -1.12
CA SER A 115 4.19 19.48 -0.33
C SER A 115 5.39 19.42 0.62
N ALA A 116 6.21 18.36 0.59
CA ALA A 116 7.25 18.12 1.59
C ALA A 116 8.32 19.21 1.64
N SER A 117 8.66 19.80 0.49
CA SER A 117 9.67 20.88 0.39
C SER A 117 9.23 22.13 1.16
N ILE A 118 7.97 22.54 0.99
CA ILE A 118 7.36 23.67 1.69
C ILE A 118 7.32 23.39 3.19
N LEU A 119 6.81 22.23 3.58
CA LEU A 119 6.72 21.82 4.99
C LEU A 119 8.10 21.84 5.67
N ASN A 120 9.12 21.26 5.04
CA ASN A 120 10.49 21.22 5.58
C ASN A 120 11.11 22.61 5.68
N THR A 121 10.82 23.50 4.73
CA THR A 121 11.32 24.88 4.75
C THR A 121 10.77 25.64 5.98
N LEU A 122 9.47 25.50 6.24
CA LEU A 122 8.82 26.08 7.43
C LEU A 122 9.38 25.50 8.73
N LEU A 123 9.58 24.18 8.79
CA LEU A 123 10.17 23.53 9.96
C LEU A 123 11.59 24.03 10.25
N GLU A 124 12.43 24.15 9.23
CA GLU A 124 13.81 24.63 9.38
C GLU A 124 13.88 26.12 9.72
N LEU A 125 13.03 26.96 9.11
CA LEU A 125 12.91 28.37 9.49
C LEU A 125 12.43 28.50 10.95
N GLY A 126 11.43 27.72 11.34
CA GLY A 126 10.88 27.71 12.69
C GLY A 126 11.92 27.28 13.74
N LYS A 127 12.81 26.34 13.41
CA LYS A 127 13.97 26.00 14.27
C LYS A 127 14.95 27.16 14.37
N LYS A 128 15.29 27.80 13.25
CA LYS A 128 16.25 28.92 13.21
C LYS A 128 15.77 30.10 14.06
N LEU A 129 14.51 30.50 13.92
CA LEU A 129 13.93 31.63 14.66
C LEU A 129 13.85 31.37 16.17
N ARG A 130 13.63 30.11 16.57
CA ARG A 130 13.53 29.72 17.98
C ARG A 130 14.87 29.31 18.61
N LYS A 131 15.97 29.31 17.83
CA LYS A 131 17.29 28.98 18.34
C LYS A 131 17.83 30.15 19.17
N HIS A 132 17.98 29.93 20.47
CA HIS A 132 18.59 30.93 21.34
C HIS A 132 20.07 31.15 20.95
N THR A 133 20.42 32.41 20.68
CA THR A 133 21.80 32.82 20.42
C THR A 133 22.31 33.61 21.61
N VAL A 134 23.47 33.22 22.15
CA VAL A 134 24.06 33.87 23.32
C VAL A 134 24.27 35.36 23.01
N GLY A 135 23.67 36.24 23.81
CA GLY A 135 23.77 37.69 23.66
C GLY A 135 22.67 38.34 22.80
N SER A 136 21.68 37.58 22.32
CA SER A 136 20.49 38.14 21.65
C SER A 136 19.21 37.75 22.41
N PRO A 137 18.24 38.67 22.56
CA PRO A 137 16.95 38.33 23.15
C PRO A 137 16.23 37.28 22.27
N ALA A 138 15.51 36.37 22.91
CA ALA A 138 14.68 35.40 22.21
C ALA A 138 13.57 36.14 21.43
N ILE A 139 13.31 35.70 20.20
CA ILE A 139 12.21 36.23 19.40
C ILE A 139 10.89 35.80 20.06
N PRO A 140 9.96 36.73 20.35
CA PRO A 140 8.64 36.40 20.85
C PRO A 140 7.88 35.44 19.92
N GLU A 141 7.15 34.47 20.47
CA GLU A 141 6.48 33.41 19.68
C GLU A 141 5.44 33.96 18.68
N ASN A 142 4.82 35.10 18.99
CA ASN A 142 3.92 35.81 18.06
C ASN A 142 4.68 36.34 16.84
N GLU A 143 5.87 36.90 17.00
CA GLU A 143 6.71 37.39 15.90
C GLU A 143 7.25 36.22 15.06
N VAL A 144 7.62 35.10 15.69
CA VAL A 144 7.98 33.86 14.99
C VAL A 144 6.81 33.39 14.13
N SER A 145 5.60 33.35 14.70
CA SER A 145 4.39 32.92 13.98
C SER A 145 4.06 33.83 12.80
N ILE A 146 4.20 35.16 12.95
CA ILE A 146 3.99 36.12 11.86
C ILE A 146 5.01 35.87 10.73
N THR A 147 6.28 35.66 11.08
CA THR A 147 7.35 35.40 10.11
C THR A 147 7.11 34.11 9.34
N LEU A 148 6.71 33.03 10.03
CA LEU A 148 6.39 31.75 9.41
C LEU A 148 5.18 31.83 8.49
N LYS A 149 4.12 32.56 8.88
CA LYS A 149 2.96 32.80 8.01
C LYS A 149 3.34 33.54 6.74
N LYS A 150 4.15 34.59 6.86
CA LYS A 150 4.65 35.35 5.70
C LYS A 150 5.47 34.47 4.76
N GLU A 151 6.37 33.65 5.29
CA GLU A 151 7.14 32.70 4.48
C GLU A 151 6.21 31.68 3.80
N PHE A 152 5.21 31.16 4.52
CA PHE A 152 4.26 30.20 3.98
C PHE A 152 3.46 30.78 2.81
N GLU A 153 2.92 32.00 2.95
CA GLU A 153 2.22 32.71 1.88
C GLU A 153 3.13 32.97 0.67
N GLN A 154 4.40 33.30 0.89
CA GLN A 154 5.38 33.49 -0.17
C GLN A 154 5.67 32.18 -0.92
N LEU A 155 5.84 31.07 -0.20
CA LEU A 155 6.07 29.75 -0.80
C LEU A 155 4.88 29.26 -1.63
N LEU A 156 3.65 29.65 -1.28
CA LEU A 156 2.44 29.32 -2.04
C LEU A 156 2.26 30.20 -3.29
N GLN A 157 3.04 31.28 -3.46
CA GLN A 157 2.98 32.17 -4.64
C GLN A 157 1.56 32.67 -4.97
N GLY A 158 0.74 32.95 -3.95
CA GLY A 158 -0.66 33.38 -4.10
C GLY A 158 -1.66 32.25 -4.35
N GLY A 159 -1.22 31.00 -4.41
CA GLY A 159 -2.08 29.80 -4.39
C GLY A 159 -2.58 29.44 -2.99
N LYS A 160 -3.44 28.41 -2.92
CA LYS A 160 -3.90 27.82 -1.66
C LYS A 160 -3.07 26.59 -1.33
N LEU A 161 -3.04 26.19 -0.06
CA LEU A 161 -2.37 24.95 0.36
C LEU A 161 -2.90 23.72 -0.41
N ASN A 162 -4.20 23.67 -0.69
CA ASN A 162 -4.80 22.57 -1.45
C ASN A 162 -4.25 22.44 -2.88
N ASP A 163 -3.67 23.51 -3.44
CA ASP A 163 -3.03 23.49 -4.76
C ASP A 163 -1.58 22.96 -4.69
N ALA A 164 -1.02 22.85 -3.48
CA ALA A 164 0.36 22.43 -3.23
C ALA A 164 0.49 21.03 -2.61
N ILE A 165 -0.57 20.48 -2.03
CA ILE A 165 -0.62 19.09 -1.57
C ILE A 165 -0.85 18.13 -2.74
N ASN A 166 -0.71 16.82 -2.49
CA ASN A 166 -0.98 15.80 -3.50
C ASN A 166 -2.35 15.99 -4.19
N PRO A 167 -2.37 16.24 -5.51
CA PRO A 167 -3.59 16.56 -6.25
C PRO A 167 -4.56 15.37 -6.33
N LEU A 168 -4.08 14.13 -6.16
CA LEU A 168 -4.91 12.94 -6.15
C LEU A 168 -5.89 12.90 -4.96
N LEU A 169 -5.60 13.65 -3.89
CA LEU A 169 -6.48 13.75 -2.73
C LEU A 169 -7.75 14.58 -3.00
N GLY A 170 -7.72 15.45 -4.02
CA GLY A 170 -8.84 16.31 -4.40
C GLY A 170 -9.43 15.98 -5.77
N MET A 171 -9.03 14.87 -6.38
CA MET A 171 -9.44 14.52 -7.74
C MET A 171 -10.89 14.04 -7.76
N HIS A 172 -11.74 14.70 -8.55
CA HIS A 172 -13.15 14.34 -8.65
C HIS A 172 -13.34 12.93 -9.22
N ALA A 173 -14.27 12.16 -8.63
CA ALA A 173 -14.61 10.79 -9.01
C ALA A 173 -13.45 9.78 -8.93
N PHE A 174 -12.38 10.11 -8.19
CA PHE A 174 -11.22 9.25 -7.97
C PHE A 174 -10.89 9.20 -6.48
N ASN A 175 -10.84 8.01 -5.90
CA ASN A 175 -10.40 7.80 -4.53
C ASN A 175 -9.04 7.11 -4.54
N VAL A 176 -7.98 7.87 -4.27
CA VAL A 176 -6.61 7.36 -4.30
C VAL A 176 -6.36 6.16 -3.37
N HIS A 177 -7.13 6.02 -2.29
CA HIS A 177 -7.00 4.89 -1.37
C HIS A 177 -7.68 3.60 -1.87
N MET A 178 -8.65 3.71 -2.79
CA MET A 178 -9.39 2.58 -3.35
C MET A 178 -8.98 2.26 -4.80
N ASP A 179 -8.62 3.28 -5.56
CA ASP A 179 -8.32 3.21 -7.00
C ASP A 179 -6.81 3.05 -7.27
N THR A 180 -6.05 2.60 -6.26
CA THR A 180 -4.64 2.18 -6.35
C THR A 180 -4.50 0.69 -5.99
N PRO A 181 -4.90 -0.22 -6.90
CA PRO A 181 -5.03 -1.65 -6.59
C PRO A 181 -3.70 -2.27 -6.14
N THR A 182 -3.75 -3.08 -5.08
CA THR A 182 -2.56 -3.69 -4.49
C THR A 182 -1.87 -4.66 -5.47
N LYS A 183 -0.56 -4.49 -5.66
CA LYS A 183 0.24 -5.35 -6.55
C LYS A 183 0.38 -6.76 -5.99
N ILE A 184 -0.36 -7.70 -6.60
CA ILE A 184 -0.44 -9.12 -6.22
C ILE A 184 0.94 -9.79 -6.14
N LEU A 185 1.89 -9.40 -7.01
CA LEU A 185 3.25 -9.96 -6.99
C LEU A 185 3.95 -9.77 -5.63
N HIS A 186 3.91 -8.57 -5.05
CA HIS A 186 4.62 -8.28 -3.80
C HIS A 186 3.82 -8.69 -2.57
N THR A 187 2.49 -8.66 -2.66
CA THR A 187 1.62 -8.95 -1.51
C THR A 187 1.35 -10.45 -1.36
N ILE A 188 1.04 -11.14 -2.45
CA ILE A 188 0.67 -12.56 -2.42
C ILE A 188 1.88 -13.45 -2.72
N LEU A 189 2.54 -13.29 -3.87
CA LEU A 189 3.60 -14.23 -4.29
C LEU A 189 4.89 -14.07 -3.47
N LEU A 190 5.41 -12.84 -3.41
CA LEU A 190 6.64 -12.52 -2.68
C LEU A 190 6.38 -12.19 -1.21
N GLY A 191 5.10 -12.06 -0.82
CA GLY A 191 4.65 -11.99 0.56
C GLY A 191 4.21 -13.37 1.04
N VAL A 192 2.90 -13.56 1.17
CA VAL A 192 2.29 -14.75 1.80
C VAL A 192 2.90 -16.08 1.31
N VAL A 193 2.92 -16.31 0.00
CA VAL A 193 3.37 -17.58 -0.59
C VAL A 193 4.87 -17.81 -0.35
N LYS A 194 5.70 -16.78 -0.48
CA LYS A 194 7.15 -16.88 -0.23
C LYS A 194 7.46 -17.27 1.21
N TYR A 195 6.81 -16.62 2.18
CA TYR A 195 7.07 -16.91 3.60
C TYR A 195 6.52 -18.29 3.99
N PHE A 196 5.35 -18.67 3.47
CA PHE A 196 4.79 -20.00 3.71
C PHE A 196 5.61 -21.11 3.04
N TRP A 197 6.19 -20.84 1.86
CA TRP A 197 7.21 -21.68 1.24
C TRP A 197 8.44 -21.85 2.14
N GLY A 198 8.97 -20.77 2.71
CA GLY A 198 10.09 -20.84 3.65
C GLY A 198 9.79 -21.77 4.84
N GLN A 199 8.61 -21.63 5.45
CA GLN A 199 8.15 -22.52 6.52
C GLN A 199 8.04 -23.98 6.07
N THR A 200 7.52 -24.20 4.86
CA THR A 200 7.37 -25.55 4.28
C THR A 200 8.72 -26.21 4.03
N VAL A 201 9.65 -25.48 3.42
CA VAL A 201 11.03 -25.95 3.19
C VAL A 201 11.70 -26.31 4.52
N PHE A 202 11.58 -25.46 5.54
CA PHE A 202 12.14 -25.74 6.86
C PHE A 202 11.62 -27.07 7.44
N LEU A 203 10.32 -27.34 7.32
CA LEU A 203 9.72 -28.60 7.77
C LEU A 203 10.24 -29.80 6.97
N LEU A 204 10.29 -29.68 5.65
CA LEU A 204 10.79 -30.74 4.77
C LEU A 204 12.26 -31.07 5.05
N GLU A 205 13.09 -30.08 5.30
CA GLU A 205 14.50 -30.27 5.64
C GLU A 205 14.68 -30.89 7.01
N LYS A 206 13.95 -30.41 8.02
CA LYS A 206 13.97 -30.97 9.38
C LYS A 206 13.60 -32.45 9.38
N SER A 207 12.63 -32.84 8.55
CA SER A 207 12.19 -34.24 8.39
C SER A 207 12.99 -35.03 7.35
N LYS A 208 14.01 -34.44 6.70
CA LYS A 208 14.80 -35.04 5.61
C LYS A 208 13.97 -35.49 4.39
N LEU A 209 12.81 -34.87 4.15
CA LEU A 209 11.86 -35.21 3.09
C LEU A 209 11.99 -34.34 1.83
N LEU A 210 12.94 -33.39 1.80
CA LEU A 210 13.11 -32.50 0.64
C LEU A 210 13.37 -33.26 -0.68
N HIS A 211 14.10 -34.37 -0.62
CA HIS A 211 14.36 -35.23 -1.78
C HIS A 211 13.07 -35.87 -2.32
N LEU A 212 12.15 -36.30 -1.44
CA LEU A 212 10.87 -36.87 -1.82
C LEU A 212 9.96 -35.81 -2.44
N PHE A 213 9.94 -34.59 -1.86
CA PHE A 213 9.29 -33.44 -2.47
C PHE A 213 9.82 -33.17 -3.89
N GLN A 214 11.15 -33.16 -4.06
CA GLN A 214 11.79 -32.95 -5.36
C GLN A 214 11.34 -34.01 -6.38
N THR A 215 11.36 -35.30 -6.00
CA THR A 215 10.88 -36.39 -6.87
C THR A 215 9.43 -36.19 -7.28
N ARG A 216 8.54 -35.82 -6.35
CA ARG A 216 7.12 -35.59 -6.67
C ARG A 216 6.91 -34.39 -7.58
N LEU A 217 7.66 -33.31 -7.35
CA LEU A 217 7.59 -32.12 -8.20
C LEU A 217 8.10 -32.40 -9.62
N GLU A 218 9.08 -33.29 -9.77
CA GLU A 218 9.57 -33.73 -11.08
C GLU A 218 8.52 -34.56 -11.84
N THR A 219 7.80 -35.44 -11.13
CA THR A 219 6.89 -36.44 -11.72
C THR A 219 5.43 -35.99 -11.82
N ILE A 220 5.05 -34.86 -11.23
CA ILE A 220 3.66 -34.37 -11.29
C ILE A 220 3.23 -34.14 -12.76
N ASN A 221 1.98 -34.48 -13.08
CA ASN A 221 1.43 -34.13 -14.37
C ASN A 221 1.34 -32.59 -14.51
N LYS A 222 1.93 -32.07 -15.58
CA LYS A 222 2.00 -30.62 -15.87
C LYS A 222 0.90 -30.21 -16.86
N ASP A 223 0.12 -31.14 -17.37
CA ASP A 223 -1.04 -30.89 -18.23
C ASP A 223 -2.02 -29.96 -17.51
N GLY A 224 -2.40 -28.87 -18.17
CA GLY A 224 -3.30 -27.85 -17.61
C GLY A 224 -2.62 -26.75 -16.81
N LEU A 225 -1.32 -26.86 -16.50
CA LEU A 225 -0.57 -25.74 -15.93
C LEU A 225 -0.21 -24.74 -17.03
N ASN A 226 -0.65 -23.49 -16.89
CA ASN A 226 -0.21 -22.38 -17.76
C ASN A 226 1.19 -21.88 -17.36
N ALA A 227 2.14 -22.82 -17.19
CA ALA A 227 3.50 -22.57 -16.71
C ALA A 227 4.52 -23.31 -17.60
N PRO A 228 5.44 -22.58 -18.26
CA PRO A 228 6.27 -23.15 -19.34
C PRO A 228 7.31 -24.20 -18.88
N CYS A 229 7.69 -24.25 -17.59
CA CYS A 229 8.44 -25.37 -17.00
C CYS A 229 8.58 -25.19 -15.48
N LEU A 230 8.20 -26.20 -14.69
CA LEU A 230 8.62 -26.35 -13.30
C LEU A 230 10.03 -26.96 -13.28
N ASN A 231 11.06 -26.10 -13.29
CA ASN A 231 12.45 -26.57 -13.15
C ASN A 231 12.70 -26.97 -11.69
N THR A 232 12.43 -28.23 -11.39
CA THR A 232 12.51 -28.82 -10.04
C THR A 232 13.89 -28.64 -9.44
N ASN A 233 14.95 -28.94 -10.21
CA ASN A 233 16.33 -28.80 -9.76
C ASN A 233 16.64 -27.36 -9.35
N TYR A 234 16.20 -26.37 -10.15
CA TYR A 234 16.34 -24.97 -9.79
C TYR A 234 15.55 -24.61 -8.53
N ILE A 235 14.29 -25.04 -8.42
CA ILE A 235 13.43 -24.74 -7.27
C ILE A 235 14.04 -25.26 -5.97
N CYS A 236 14.52 -26.50 -5.97
CA CYS A 236 15.10 -27.14 -4.79
C CYS A 236 16.49 -26.58 -4.47
N HIS A 237 17.32 -26.27 -5.48
CA HIS A 237 18.65 -25.70 -5.27
C HIS A 237 18.59 -24.24 -4.79
N TYR A 238 17.73 -23.41 -5.40
CA TYR A 238 17.58 -21.99 -5.11
C TYR A 238 16.32 -21.68 -4.29
N LYS A 239 15.91 -22.59 -3.41
CA LYS A 239 14.69 -22.48 -2.57
C LYS A 239 14.56 -21.16 -1.79
N GLY A 240 15.67 -20.51 -1.45
CA GLY A 240 15.67 -19.19 -0.77
C GLY A 240 15.64 -17.97 -1.70
N SER A 241 15.76 -18.16 -3.02
CA SER A 241 15.95 -17.08 -4.00
C SER A 241 14.96 -17.17 -5.17
N LEU A 242 13.80 -17.81 -4.93
CA LEU A 242 12.74 -17.91 -5.91
C LEU A 242 12.07 -16.55 -6.15
N ILE A 243 11.57 -16.38 -7.38
CA ILE A 243 10.85 -15.18 -7.82
C ILE A 243 9.37 -15.50 -8.02
N GLY A 244 8.55 -14.47 -8.29
CA GLY A 244 7.10 -14.59 -8.38
C GLY A 244 6.60 -15.72 -9.29
N LYS A 245 7.21 -15.93 -10.47
CA LYS A 245 6.78 -17.00 -11.38
C LYS A 245 6.88 -18.41 -10.76
N HIS A 246 7.91 -18.65 -9.93
CA HIS A 246 8.08 -19.92 -9.24
C HIS A 246 7.00 -20.09 -8.17
N PHE A 247 6.77 -19.07 -7.36
CA PHE A 247 5.72 -19.09 -6.32
C PHE A 247 4.32 -19.25 -6.91
N LYS A 248 4.03 -18.59 -8.03
CA LYS A 248 2.75 -18.76 -8.74
C LYS A 248 2.55 -20.21 -9.20
N SER A 249 3.61 -20.85 -9.68
CA SER A 249 3.54 -22.24 -10.15
C SER A 249 3.46 -23.22 -8.98
N LEU A 250 4.25 -23.00 -7.92
CA LEU A 250 4.20 -23.80 -6.70
C LEU A 250 2.81 -23.76 -6.06
N ALA A 251 2.22 -22.58 -5.86
CA ALA A 251 0.91 -22.44 -5.23
C ALA A 251 -0.21 -23.27 -5.89
N GLN A 252 -0.11 -23.54 -7.20
CA GLN A 252 -1.07 -24.36 -7.93
C GLN A 252 -0.92 -25.87 -7.67
N VAL A 253 0.27 -26.32 -7.30
CA VAL A 253 0.59 -27.77 -7.21
C VAL A 253 0.89 -28.25 -5.80
N MET A 254 1.21 -27.35 -4.86
CA MET A 254 1.70 -27.71 -3.52
C MET A 254 0.83 -28.73 -2.78
N PRO A 255 -0.52 -28.63 -2.75
CA PRO A 255 -1.34 -29.62 -2.04
C PRO A 255 -1.13 -31.06 -2.50
N PHE A 256 -0.89 -31.29 -3.80
CA PHE A 256 -0.63 -32.61 -4.37
C PHE A 256 0.77 -33.15 -4.07
N LEU A 257 1.71 -32.26 -3.75
CA LEU A 257 3.11 -32.62 -3.52
C LEU A 257 3.39 -32.97 -2.06
N ILE A 258 2.70 -32.33 -1.12
CA ILE A 258 3.07 -32.34 0.31
C ILE A 258 2.08 -33.05 1.22
N TYR A 259 1.00 -33.64 0.70
CA TYR A 259 -0.15 -34.12 1.48
C TYR A 259 0.17 -35.04 2.68
N ASP A 260 1.27 -35.77 2.63
CA ASP A 260 1.80 -36.65 3.69
C ASP A 260 3.24 -36.26 4.13
N LEU A 261 3.76 -35.11 3.68
CA LEU A 261 5.11 -34.63 4.00
C LEU A 261 5.13 -33.55 5.08
N VAL A 262 3.98 -32.94 5.38
CA VAL A 262 3.85 -31.82 6.31
C VAL A 262 2.65 -32.01 7.24
N PRO A 263 2.58 -31.28 8.38
CA PRO A 263 1.41 -31.30 9.24
C PRO A 263 0.12 -30.90 8.49
N PRO A 264 -1.06 -31.42 8.87
CA PRO A 264 -2.33 -31.09 8.22
C PRO A 264 -2.64 -29.60 8.14
N THR A 265 -2.20 -28.81 9.12
CA THR A 265 -2.38 -27.35 9.14
C THR A 265 -1.60 -26.66 8.01
N VAL A 266 -0.42 -27.16 7.66
CA VAL A 266 0.41 -26.63 6.56
C VAL A 266 -0.19 -27.01 5.20
N LEU A 267 -0.67 -28.25 5.07
CA LEU A 267 -1.40 -28.69 3.88
C LEU A 267 -2.65 -27.82 3.65
N ASN A 268 -3.46 -27.61 4.69
CA ASN A 268 -4.65 -26.77 4.61
C ASN A 268 -4.31 -25.33 4.20
N GLY A 269 -3.23 -24.76 4.75
CA GLY A 269 -2.75 -23.44 4.35
C GLY A 269 -2.37 -23.36 2.86
N TRP A 270 -1.71 -24.39 2.32
CA TRP A 270 -1.42 -24.46 0.88
C TRP A 270 -2.67 -24.62 0.02
N THR A 271 -3.67 -25.38 0.46
CA THR A 271 -4.94 -25.52 -0.26
C THR A 271 -5.64 -24.16 -0.37
N VAL A 272 -5.82 -23.45 0.75
CA VAL A 272 -6.45 -22.13 0.77
C VAL A 272 -5.66 -21.11 -0.07
N MET A 273 -4.33 -21.12 0.01
CA MET A 273 -3.51 -20.25 -0.84
C MET A 273 -3.62 -20.59 -2.32
N GLY A 274 -3.74 -21.87 -2.68
CA GLY A 274 -3.95 -22.31 -4.06
C GLY A 274 -5.24 -21.75 -4.64
N GLU A 275 -6.34 -21.86 -3.88
CA GLU A 275 -7.64 -21.28 -4.23
C GLU A 275 -7.57 -19.75 -4.35
N LEU A 276 -6.95 -19.08 -3.37
CA LEU A 276 -6.75 -17.63 -3.40
C LEU A 276 -5.97 -17.18 -4.65
N VAL A 277 -4.85 -17.85 -4.97
CA VAL A 277 -4.04 -17.55 -6.15
C VAL A 277 -4.84 -17.75 -7.43
N VAL A 278 -5.76 -18.70 -7.48
CA VAL A 278 -6.65 -18.82 -8.64
C VAL A 278 -7.58 -17.60 -8.72
N LEU A 279 -8.25 -17.24 -7.62
CA LEU A 279 -9.21 -16.13 -7.58
C LEU A 279 -8.59 -14.77 -7.92
N VAL A 280 -7.42 -14.45 -7.35
CA VAL A 280 -6.80 -13.12 -7.56
C VAL A 280 -6.18 -12.94 -8.96
N TRP A 281 -5.98 -14.02 -9.72
CA TRP A 281 -5.54 -13.95 -11.13
C TRP A 281 -6.68 -14.05 -12.14
N HIS A 282 -7.94 -14.16 -11.70
CA HIS A 282 -9.07 -14.02 -12.61
C HIS A 282 -9.20 -12.55 -13.05
N THR A 283 -9.06 -12.31 -14.35
CA THR A 283 -9.16 -10.97 -14.95
C THR A 283 -10.57 -10.66 -15.49
N LYS A 284 -11.50 -11.60 -15.37
CA LYS A 284 -12.88 -11.47 -15.85
C LYS A 284 -13.84 -12.03 -14.83
N ILE A 285 -14.84 -11.23 -14.48
CA ILE A 285 -16.03 -11.69 -13.77
C ILE A 285 -17.07 -12.03 -14.85
N ALA A 286 -17.39 -13.32 -15.00
CA ALA A 286 -18.30 -13.77 -16.05
C ALA A 286 -19.74 -13.28 -15.84
N ASN A 287 -20.14 -13.11 -14.59
CA ASN A 287 -21.44 -12.58 -14.20
C ASN A 287 -21.27 -11.67 -12.98
N THR A 288 -21.23 -10.35 -13.20
CA THR A 288 -21.03 -9.36 -12.13
C THR A 288 -22.14 -9.40 -11.09
N GLU A 289 -23.40 -9.65 -11.49
CA GLU A 289 -24.56 -9.72 -10.58
C GLU A 289 -24.41 -10.78 -9.49
N VAL A 290 -23.74 -11.90 -9.78
CA VAL A 290 -23.48 -12.98 -8.80
C VAL A 290 -22.48 -12.55 -7.72
N TYR A 291 -21.64 -11.55 -8.00
CA TYR A 291 -20.63 -11.04 -7.06
C TYR A 291 -21.05 -9.70 -6.44
N LEU A 292 -22.11 -9.07 -6.93
CA LEU A 292 -22.74 -7.88 -6.35
C LEU A 292 -23.65 -8.22 -5.14
N VAL A 293 -23.45 -9.38 -4.50
CA VAL A 293 -24.24 -9.78 -3.32
C VAL A 293 -24.04 -8.77 -2.20
N SER A 294 -25.07 -7.93 -2.03
CA SER A 294 -25.52 -7.20 -0.84
C SER A 294 -24.44 -6.71 0.13
N SER A 295 -24.39 -5.40 0.33
CA SER A 295 -23.61 -4.65 1.33
C SER A 295 -23.89 -5.01 2.81
N TYR A 296 -24.36 -6.22 3.10
CA TYR A 296 -24.53 -6.79 4.43
C TYR A 296 -23.70 -8.06 4.54
N ILE A 297 -22.42 -7.90 4.85
CA ILE A 297 -21.62 -9.00 5.43
C ILE A 297 -22.18 -9.26 6.82
N THR A 298 -23.10 -10.22 6.93
CA THR A 298 -23.46 -10.83 8.21
C THR A 298 -22.37 -11.85 8.52
N TYR A 299 -21.50 -11.51 9.48
CA TYR A 299 -20.44 -12.39 9.97
C TYR A 299 -21.03 -13.68 10.54
N ILE A 300 -20.43 -14.83 10.20
CA ILE A 300 -20.53 -16.10 10.95
C ILE A 300 -19.49 -16.07 12.05
#